data_AF-A0A1C3XUA3-F1
#
_entry.id   AF-A0A1C3XUA3-F1
#
_cell.length_a   1.000
_cell.length_b   1.000
_cell.length_c   1.000
_cell.angle_alpha   90.00
_cell.angle_beta   90.00
_cell.angle_gamma   90.00
#
_symmetry.space_group_name_H-M   'P 1'
#
loop_
_entity.id
_entity.type
_entity.pdbx_description
1 polymer ?
#
loop_
_entity_poly.entity_id
_entity_poly.type
_entity_poly.pdbx_seq_one_letter_code
_entity_poly.pdbx_strand_id
1 'polypeptide(L)' 'MSEVCREFGISRKTGYKIFDRYKEHGLEALSDRSRRPVRYANQLPSQIETLIVQLKAEKPH' A
#
# COMPACT_ATOMS: atom_id res chain seq x y z
N MET A 1 -9.57 23.76 7.86
CA MET A 1 -9.13 22.90 6.74
C MET A 1 -8.98 23.66 5.42
N SER A 2 -9.89 24.57 5.07
CA SER A 2 -9.86 25.28 3.77
C SER A 2 -8.59 26.10 3.49
N GLU A 3 -8.13 26.94 4.44
CA GLU A 3 -6.93 27.77 4.24
C GLU A 3 -5.65 26.93 4.14
N VAL A 4 -5.45 26.01 5.08
CA VAL A 4 -4.32 25.05 5.07
C VAL A 4 -4.31 24.23 3.78
N CYS A 5 -5.45 23.67 3.35
CA CYS A 5 -5.47 22.90 2.09
C CYS A 5 -5.08 23.76 0.88
N ARG A 6 -5.46 25.04 0.87
CA ARG A 6 -5.09 25.98 -0.21
C ARG A 6 -3.60 26.30 -0.18
N GLU A 7 -3.03 26.54 0.99
CA GLU A 7 -1.60 26.79 1.19
C GLU A 7 -0.74 25.61 0.70
N PHE A 8 -1.17 24.38 1.00
CA PHE A 8 -0.49 23.15 0.59
C PHE A 8 -0.87 22.65 -0.81
N GLY A 9 -1.74 23.37 -1.54
CA GLY A 9 -2.15 23.01 -2.90
C GLY A 9 -2.92 21.68 -3.01
N ILE A 10 -3.59 21.24 -1.93
CA ILE A 10 -4.37 19.99 -1.90
C ILE A 10 -5.88 20.25 -1.85
N SER A 11 -6.65 19.26 -2.30
CA SER A 11 -8.10 19.31 -2.13
C SER A 11 -8.48 19.20 -0.64
N ARG A 12 -9.62 19.81 -0.24
CA ARG A 12 -10.17 19.64 1.11
C ARG A 12 -10.42 18.17 1.47
N LYS A 13 -10.87 17.34 0.50
CA LYS A 13 -11.07 15.89 0.67
C LYS A 13 -9.76 15.19 1.06
N THR A 14 -8.66 15.56 0.42
CA THR A 14 -7.32 15.04 0.76
C THR A 14 -6.91 15.48 2.16
N GLY A 15 -7.13 16.75 2.50
CA GLY A 15 -6.83 17.29 3.83
C GLY A 15 -7.56 16.56 4.97
N TYR A 16 -8.87 16.34 4.83
CA TYR A 16 -9.63 15.55 5.80
C TYR A 16 -9.10 14.12 5.91
N LYS A 17 -8.82 13.44 4.79
CA LYS A 17 -8.26 12.09 4.79
C LYS A 17 -6.91 12.00 5.51
N ILE A 18 -6.04 13.00 5.35
CA ILE A 18 -4.74 13.07 6.06
C ILE A 18 -4.97 13.27 7.55
N PHE A 19 -5.85 14.18 7.92
CA PHE A 19 -6.16 14.50 9.32
C PHE A 19 -6.77 13.33 10.07
N ASP A 20 -7.75 12.65 9.47
CA ASP A 20 -8.41 11.49 10.07
C ASP A 20 -7.41 10.34 10.28
N ARG A 21 -6.55 10.10 9.28
CA ARG A 21 -5.50 9.08 9.40
C ARG A 21 -4.49 9.41 10.50
N TYR A 22 -4.12 10.68 10.67
CA TYR A 22 -3.26 11.12 11.78
C TYR A 22 -3.93 10.88 13.13
N LYS A 23 -5.24 11.16 13.25
CA LYS A 23 -5.98 10.87 14.48
C LYS A 23 -6.00 9.38 14.82
N GLU A 24 -6.10 8.51 13.82
CA GLU A 24 -6.17 7.06 14.01
C GLU A 24 -4.80 6.40 14.27
N HIS A 25 -3.74 6.85 13.60
CA HIS A 25 -2.44 6.16 13.58
C HIS A 25 -1.25 7.04 13.98
N GLY A 26 -1.49 8.25 14.49
CA GLY A 26 -0.44 9.18 14.92
C GLY A 26 0.48 9.62 13.79
N LEU A 27 1.74 9.95 14.11
CA LEU A 27 2.71 10.48 13.15
C LEU A 27 3.04 9.50 12.02
N GLU A 28 3.01 8.19 12.29
CA GLU A 28 3.26 7.16 11.28
C GLU A 28 2.27 7.21 10.11
N ALA A 29 1.06 7.75 10.33
CA ALA A 29 0.05 8.00 9.31
C ALA A 29 0.53 8.87 8.14
N LEU A 30 1.49 9.77 8.41
CA LEU A 30 1.99 10.76 7.47
C LEU A 30 3.15 10.23 6.63
N SER A 31 3.67 9.04 6.96
CA SER A 31 4.65 8.35 6.13
C SER A 31 4.03 7.80 4.85
N ASP A 32 4.87 7.58 3.84
CA ASP A 32 4.44 6.97 2.59
C ASP A 32 3.93 5.53 2.83
N ARG A 33 2.68 5.30 2.46
CA ARG A 33 2.06 3.98 2.49
C ARG A 33 2.18 3.34 1.12
N SER A 34 2.43 2.02 1.11
CA SER A 34 2.40 1.24 -0.13
C SER A 34 1.07 1.45 -0.86
N ARG A 35 1.16 1.80 -2.14
CA ARG A 35 0.02 1.90 -3.05
C ARG A 35 -0.29 0.56 -3.73
N ARG A 36 0.47 -0.49 -3.40
CA ARG A 36 0.30 -1.81 -3.99
C ARG A 36 -1.04 -2.40 -3.54
N PRO A 37 -1.83 -2.98 -4.45
CA PRO A 37 -2.98 -3.80 -4.10
C PRO A 37 -2.60 -4.85 -3.06
N VAL A 38 -3.49 -5.09 -2.09
CA VAL A 38 -3.30 -6.12 -1.05
C VAL A 38 -3.26 -7.52 -1.67
N ARG A 39 -4.04 -7.75 -2.73
CA ARG A 39 -4.10 -9.00 -3.46
C ARG A 39 -4.27 -8.72 -4.95
N TYR A 40 -3.55 -9.46 -5.79
CA TYR A 40 -3.82 -9.54 -7.21
C TYR A 40 -4.67 -10.77 -7.50
N ALA A 41 -5.67 -10.64 -8.37
CA ALA A 41 -6.60 -11.74 -8.68
C ALA A 41 -5.88 -12.94 -9.32
N ASN A 42 -4.79 -12.69 -10.05
CA ASN A 42 -3.95 -13.68 -10.71
C ASN A 42 -2.70 -14.09 -9.90
N GLN A 43 -2.58 -13.67 -8.64
CA GLN A 43 -1.48 -14.10 -7.78
C GLN A 43 -1.69 -15.55 -7.34
N LEU A 44 -0.66 -16.38 -7.49
CA LEU A 44 -0.68 -17.77 -7.07
C LEU A 44 -0.64 -17.88 -5.53
N PRO A 45 -1.21 -18.94 -4.94
CA PRO A 45 -0.98 -19.26 -3.54
C PRO A 45 0.51 -19.52 -3.27
N SER A 46 1.00 -19.14 -2.10
CA SER A 46 2.42 -19.28 -1.72
C SER A 46 2.94 -20.72 -1.82
N GLN A 47 2.08 -21.70 -1.58
CA GLN A 47 2.40 -23.12 -1.72
C GLN A 47 2.73 -23.50 -3.17
N ILE A 48 1.99 -22.93 -4.14
CA ILE A 48 2.20 -23.17 -5.57
C ILE A 48 3.47 -22.45 -6.03
N GLU A 49 3.70 -21.22 -5.59
CA GLU A 49 4.95 -20.50 -5.86
C GLU A 49 6.17 -21.29 -5.36
N THR A 50 6.09 -21.80 -4.14
CA THR A 50 7.16 -22.62 -3.53
C THR A 50 7.39 -23.90 -4.34
N LEU A 51 6.33 -24.60 -4.75
CA LEU A 51 6.43 -25.81 -5.55
C LEU A 51 7.08 -25.55 -6.91
N ILE A 52 6.71 -24.45 -7.59
CA ILE A 52 7.33 -24.07 -8.87
C ILE A 52 8.84 -23.86 -8.71
N VAL A 53 9.25 -23.13 -7.66
CA VAL A 53 10.67 -22.87 -7.38
C VAL A 53 11.42 -24.17 -7.08
N GLN A 54 10.84 -25.05 -6.28
CA GLN A 54 11.41 -26.36 -5.96
C GLN A 54 11.60 -27.21 -7.23
N LEU A 55 10.55 -27.35 -8.04
CA LEU A 55 10.61 -28.13 -9.28
C LEU A 55 11.66 -27.58 -10.25
N LYS A 56 11.80 -26.25 -10.35
CA LYS A 56 12.85 -25.64 -11.20
C LYS A 56 14.25 -25.89 -10.65
N ALA A 57 14.41 -25.92 -9.33
CA ALA A 57 15.68 -26.26 -8.69
C ALA A 57 16.05 -27.73 -8.89
N GLU A 58 15.08 -28.64 -8.81
CA GLU A 58 15.27 -30.09 -9.06
C GLU A 58 15.59 -30.40 -10.54
N LYS A 59 15.06 -29.59 -11.46
CA LYS A 59 15.27 -29.74 -12.92
C LYS A 59 15.78 -28.42 -13.53
N PRO A 60 17.09 -28.14 -13.44
CA PRO A 60 17.64 -26.85 -13.85
C PRO A 60 17.62 -26.61 -15.37
N HIS A 61 17.57 -27.68 -16.16
CA HIS A 61 17.61 -27.66 -17.62
C HIS A 61 16.22 -27.43 -18.22
#